data_AF-A0A926TYU7-F1
#
_entry.id   AF-A0A926TYU7-F1
#
_cell.length_a   1.000
_cell.length_b   1.000
_cell.length_c   1.000
_cell.angle_alpha   90.00
_cell.angle_beta   90.00
_cell.angle_gamma   90.00
#
_symmetry.space_group_name_H-M   'P 1'
#
loop_
_entity.id
_entity.type
_entity.pdbx_description
1 polymer ?
#
loop_
_entity_poly.entity_id
_entity_poly.type
_entity_poly.pdbx_seq_one_letter_code
_entity_poly.pdbx_strand_id
1 'polypeptide(L)'
;MRSPPRSFSTSAGCGDRPNHSIVPQPLPAWFRGWLTIVLMVGIALPIAALAYWVVWLGDRAITAVLVSYLAMLGLQILSESVALNRFHSCIWVTIPCVYLPYRIWQLHRGLSIAENSQVQLFFGIEIALWIFNYGVHLSQLPRLLAWPNQEQQ
;
A
#
# COMPACT_ATOMS: atom_id res chain seq x y z
N MET A 1 -16.49 -59.81 45.70
CA MET A 1 -16.41 -58.41 45.22
C MET A 1 -16.34 -58.44 43.71
N ARG A 2 -17.40 -57.96 43.05
CA ARG A 2 -17.66 -58.12 41.62
C ARG A 2 -17.44 -56.74 40.96
N SER A 3 -16.45 -56.63 40.08
CA SER A 3 -16.21 -55.41 39.29
C SER A 3 -17.37 -55.16 38.31
N PRO A 4 -17.85 -53.92 38.12
CA PRO A 4 -18.75 -53.61 37.02
C PRO A 4 -17.97 -53.30 35.72
N PRO A 5 -18.59 -53.48 34.53
CA PRO A 5 -17.91 -53.47 33.24
C PRO A 5 -17.87 -52.09 32.55
N ARG A 6 -17.00 -52.02 31.55
CA ARG A 6 -16.68 -50.89 30.64
C ARG A 6 -17.91 -50.20 30.04
N SER A 7 -17.90 -48.88 30.01
CA SER A 7 -18.56 -48.10 28.95
C SER A 7 -17.50 -47.49 28.02
N PHE A 8 -17.34 -48.11 26.87
CA PHE A 8 -16.65 -47.57 25.71
C PHE A 8 -17.61 -46.55 25.07
N SER A 9 -17.37 -45.25 25.26
CA SER A 9 -18.03 -44.22 24.46
C SER A 9 -17.09 -43.84 23.33
N THR A 10 -17.26 -44.54 22.21
CA THR A 10 -16.86 -44.06 20.89
C THR A 10 -17.79 -42.89 20.55
N SER A 11 -17.33 -41.66 20.78
CA SER A 11 -17.88 -40.52 20.06
C SER A 11 -16.76 -40.00 19.17
N ALA A 12 -16.93 -40.23 17.87
CA ALA A 12 -16.26 -39.50 16.82
C ALA A 12 -16.67 -38.02 16.97
N GLY A 13 -16.03 -37.33 17.91
CA GLY A 13 -15.98 -35.89 17.91
C GLY A 13 -15.17 -35.51 16.70
N CYS A 14 -15.86 -35.21 15.61
CA CYS A 14 -15.38 -34.25 14.62
C CYS A 14 -15.13 -32.97 15.44
N GLY A 15 -13.95 -32.92 16.06
CA GLY A 15 -13.56 -31.87 16.97
C GLY A 15 -13.59 -30.61 16.14
N ASP A 16 -14.60 -29.80 16.42
CA ASP A 16 -14.71 -28.42 16.00
C ASP A 16 -13.33 -27.79 16.16
N ARG A 17 -12.58 -27.71 15.05
CA ARG A 17 -11.63 -26.63 14.93
C ARG A 17 -12.53 -25.41 14.81
N PRO A 18 -12.59 -24.50 15.81
CA PRO A 18 -12.85 -23.14 15.43
C PRO A 18 -11.74 -22.82 14.44
N ASN A 19 -12.09 -22.78 13.15
CA ASN A 19 -11.33 -22.02 12.19
C ASN A 19 -11.37 -20.60 12.76
N HIS A 20 -10.41 -20.30 13.64
CA HIS A 20 -9.95 -18.96 13.86
C HIS A 20 -9.46 -18.58 12.48
N SER A 21 -10.36 -17.99 11.71
CA SER A 21 -10.04 -17.17 10.57
C SER A 21 -8.81 -16.41 11.01
N ILE A 22 -7.67 -16.73 10.40
CA ILE A 22 -6.44 -15.98 10.58
C ILE A 22 -6.78 -14.64 9.94
N VAL A 23 -7.50 -13.80 10.70
CA VAL A 23 -7.81 -12.45 10.31
C VAL A 23 -6.45 -11.77 10.38
N PRO A 24 -5.88 -11.39 9.23
CA PRO A 24 -4.59 -10.73 9.22
C PRO A 24 -4.69 -9.52 10.16
N GLN A 25 -3.70 -9.39 11.05
CA GLN A 25 -3.73 -8.43 12.17
C GLN A 25 -4.20 -7.05 11.70
N PRO A 26 -5.05 -6.37 12.47
CA PRO A 26 -5.52 -5.04 12.09
C PRO A 26 -4.32 -4.14 11.86
N LEU A 27 -4.35 -3.47 10.70
CA LEU A 27 -3.32 -2.53 10.28
C LEU A 27 -3.00 -1.56 11.44
N PRO A 28 -1.73 -1.38 11.84
CA PRO A 28 -1.41 -0.50 12.96
C PRO A 28 -2.01 0.89 12.77
N ALA A 29 -2.68 1.43 13.78
CA ALA A 29 -3.38 2.72 13.67
C ALA A 29 -2.44 3.85 13.25
N TRP A 30 -1.19 3.84 13.73
CA TRP A 30 -0.15 4.80 13.32
C TRP A 30 0.18 4.70 11.83
N PHE A 31 0.20 3.49 11.26
CA PHE A 31 0.51 3.26 9.86
C PHE A 31 -0.63 3.74 8.97
N ARG A 32 -1.89 3.51 9.38
CA ARG A 32 -3.06 4.06 8.69
C ARG A 32 -3.04 5.59 8.67
N GLY A 33 -2.67 6.23 9.79
CA GLY A 33 -2.49 7.68 9.87
C GLY A 33 -1.37 8.19 8.95
N TRP A 34 -0.21 7.53 9.00
CA TRP A 34 0.94 7.84 8.14
C TRP A 34 0.59 7.76 6.65
N LEU A 35 -0.05 6.66 6.21
CA LEU A 35 -0.48 6.50 4.82
C LEU A 35 -1.43 7.60 4.38
N THR A 36 -2.37 7.97 5.25
CA THR A 36 -3.31 9.05 4.95
C THR A 36 -2.59 10.38 4.77
N ILE A 37 -1.61 10.69 5.62
CA ILE A 37 -0.80 11.91 5.52
C ILE A 37 0.01 11.92 4.22
N VAL A 38 0.75 10.83 3.93
CA VAL A 38 1.57 10.74 2.71
C VAL A 38 0.71 10.80 1.47
N LEU A 39 -0.48 10.18 1.49
CA LEU A 39 -1.43 10.26 0.38
C LEU A 39 -1.93 11.69 0.17
N MET A 40 -2.33 12.38 1.25
CA MET A 40 -2.79 13.77 1.18
C MET A 40 -1.70 14.69 0.64
N VAL A 41 -0.46 14.56 1.13
CA VAL A 41 0.70 15.31 0.64
C VAL A 41 0.99 14.97 -0.83
N GLY A 42 0.97 13.67 -1.17
CA GLY A 42 1.22 13.16 -2.51
C GLY A 42 0.13 13.43 -3.55
N ILE A 43 -1.04 13.92 -3.13
CA ILE A 43 -2.10 14.48 -3.98
C ILE A 43 -2.00 16.01 -4.01
N ALA A 44 -1.84 16.64 -2.85
CA ALA A 44 -1.86 18.09 -2.70
C ALA A 44 -0.68 18.77 -3.41
N LEU A 45 0.54 18.25 -3.25
CA LEU A 45 1.73 18.79 -3.94
C LEU A 45 1.56 18.80 -5.46
N PRO A 46 1.25 17.67 -6.12
CA PRO A 46 1.17 17.64 -7.58
C PRO A 46 -0.02 18.42 -8.12
N ILE A 47 -1.12 18.55 -7.36
CA ILE A 47 -2.22 19.45 -7.74
C ILE A 47 -1.80 20.92 -7.64
N ALA A 48 -1.14 21.33 -6.55
CA ALA A 48 -0.65 22.69 -6.40
C ALA A 48 0.39 23.03 -7.47
N ALA A 49 1.30 22.08 -7.76
CA ALA A 49 2.26 22.17 -8.85
C ALA A 49 1.56 22.30 -10.20
N LEU A 50 0.57 21.45 -10.49
CA LEU A 50 -0.18 21.53 -11.74
C LEU A 50 -0.86 22.90 -11.88
N ALA A 51 -1.52 23.40 -10.84
CA ALA A 51 -2.15 24.71 -10.85
C ALA A 51 -1.14 25.85 -11.08
N TYR A 52 0.04 25.76 -10.47
CA TYR A 52 1.10 26.75 -10.64
C TYR A 52 1.73 26.68 -12.05
N TRP A 53 2.20 25.51 -12.49
CA TRP A 53 2.92 25.39 -13.76
C TRP A 53 2.02 25.47 -15.00
N VAL A 54 0.78 24.95 -14.93
CA VAL A 54 -0.17 25.04 -16.06
C VAL A 54 -0.60 26.49 -16.29
N VAL A 55 -0.90 27.24 -15.22
CA VAL A 55 -1.42 28.61 -15.35
C VAL A 55 -0.31 29.60 -15.71
N TRP A 56 0.91 29.41 -15.22
CA TRP A 56 1.97 30.41 -15.33
C TRP A 56 3.01 30.14 -16.42
N LEU A 57 3.37 28.87 -16.67
CA LEU A 57 4.48 28.49 -17.56
C LEU A 57 4.04 27.74 -18.81
N GLY A 58 2.86 27.10 -18.78
CA GLY A 58 2.26 26.46 -19.97
C GLY A 58 3.06 25.27 -20.52
N ASP A 59 3.99 24.70 -19.75
CA ASP A 59 4.85 23.62 -20.20
C ASP A 59 4.06 22.30 -20.31
N ARG A 60 3.87 21.86 -21.54
CA ARG A 60 3.11 20.64 -21.86
C ARG A 60 3.80 19.37 -21.38
N ALA A 61 5.13 19.35 -21.31
CA ALA A 61 5.88 18.16 -20.92
C ALA A 61 5.73 17.89 -19.42
N ILE A 62 5.93 18.92 -18.59
CA ILE A 62 5.74 18.83 -17.12
C ILE A 62 4.27 18.53 -16.79
N THR A 63 3.34 19.18 -17.50
CA THR A 63 1.91 18.92 -17.32
C THR A 63 1.55 17.48 -17.64
N ALA A 64 2.05 16.91 -18.74
CA ALA A 64 1.79 15.52 -19.10
C ALA A 64 2.33 14.54 -18.04
N VAL A 65 3.52 14.81 -17.48
CA VAL A 65 4.08 14.01 -16.39
C VAL A 65 3.18 14.07 -15.15
N LEU A 66 2.80 15.27 -14.69
CA LEU A 66 1.94 15.44 -13.50
C LEU A 66 0.54 14.83 -13.67
N VAL A 67 -0.09 15.02 -14.84
CA VAL A 67 -1.39 14.39 -15.15
C VAL A 67 -1.27 12.88 -15.15
N SER A 68 -0.24 12.32 -15.80
CA SER A 68 -0.01 10.87 -15.82
C SER A 68 0.28 10.30 -14.43
N TYR A 69 0.97 11.07 -13.59
CA TYR A 69 1.24 10.73 -12.20
C TYR A 69 -0.06 10.70 -11.37
N LEU A 70 -0.93 11.72 -11.49
CA LEU A 70 -2.22 11.76 -10.80
C LEU A 70 -3.15 10.64 -11.27
N ALA A 71 -3.12 10.30 -12.57
CA ALA A 71 -3.84 9.16 -13.11
C ALA A 71 -3.39 7.85 -12.45
N MET A 72 -2.07 7.61 -12.37
CA MET A 72 -1.53 6.40 -11.70
C MET A 72 -1.88 6.36 -10.21
N LEU A 73 -1.86 7.50 -9.53
CA LEU A 73 -2.29 7.60 -8.14
C LEU A 73 -3.77 7.25 -7.97
N GLY A 74 -4.63 7.75 -8.87
CA GLY A 74 -6.04 7.40 -8.91
C GLY A 74 -6.26 5.90 -9.18
N LEU A 75 -5.52 5.32 -10.12
CA LEU A 75 -5.58 3.88 -10.41
C LEU A 75 -5.17 3.04 -9.19
N GLN A 76 -4.16 3.47 -8.44
CA GLN A 76 -3.78 2.81 -7.20
C GLN A 76 -4.92 2.84 -6.18
N ILE A 77 -5.51 4.02 -5.90
CA ILE A 77 -6.62 4.16 -4.94
C ILE A 77 -7.83 3.33 -5.36
N LEU A 78 -8.17 3.34 -6.66
CA LEU A 78 -9.26 2.52 -7.21
C LEU A 78 -8.95 1.03 -7.04
N SER A 79 -7.72 0.61 -7.33
CA SER A 79 -7.29 -0.80 -7.18
C SER A 79 -7.35 -1.24 -5.72
N GLU A 80 -6.88 -0.41 -4.78
CA GLU A 80 -6.99 -0.65 -3.34
C GLU A 80 -8.46 -0.73 -2.89
N SER A 81 -9.29 0.22 -3.34
CA SER A 81 -10.72 0.26 -3.02
C SER A 81 -11.44 -0.98 -3.52
N VAL A 82 -11.18 -1.41 -4.76
CA VAL A 82 -11.75 -2.64 -5.34
C VAL A 82 -11.24 -3.88 -4.60
N ALA A 83 -9.96 -3.96 -4.25
CA ALA A 83 -9.40 -5.07 -3.50
C ALA A 83 -10.03 -5.22 -2.11
N LEU A 84 -10.26 -4.09 -1.42
CA LEU A 84 -10.94 -4.05 -0.13
C LEU A 84 -12.42 -4.44 -0.25
N ASN A 85 -13.18 -3.78 -1.13
CA ASN A 85 -14.63 -4.00 -1.23
C ASN A 85 -15.02 -5.35 -1.84
N ARG A 86 -14.24 -5.83 -2.82
CA ARG A 86 -14.63 -7.01 -3.61
C ARG A 86 -13.96 -8.29 -3.15
N PHE A 87 -12.67 -8.22 -2.81
CA PHE A 87 -11.89 -9.42 -2.51
C PHE A 87 -11.64 -9.65 -1.02
N HIS A 88 -11.90 -8.65 -0.15
CA HIS A 88 -11.65 -8.72 1.30
C HIS A 88 -10.29 -9.36 1.64
N SER A 89 -9.30 -9.14 0.78
CA SER A 89 -8.03 -9.86 0.78
C SER A 89 -6.89 -8.93 1.17
N CYS A 90 -5.93 -9.44 1.93
CA CYS A 90 -4.72 -8.69 2.33
C CYS A 90 -3.79 -8.30 1.17
N ILE A 91 -4.09 -8.77 -0.05
CA ILE A 91 -3.44 -8.37 -1.30
C ILE A 91 -3.53 -6.86 -1.55
N TRP A 92 -4.47 -6.13 -0.96
CA TRP A 92 -4.52 -4.67 -1.14
C TRP A 92 -3.20 -3.99 -0.71
N VAL A 93 -2.47 -4.56 0.25
CA VAL A 93 -1.17 -4.03 0.74
C VAL A 93 -0.07 -4.13 -0.31
N THR A 94 -0.14 -5.10 -1.22
CA THR A 94 0.85 -5.27 -2.29
C THR A 94 0.60 -4.36 -3.49
N ILE A 95 -0.61 -3.83 -3.64
CA ILE A 95 -0.99 -2.93 -4.74
C ILE A 95 -0.07 -1.70 -4.79
N PRO A 96 0.11 -0.91 -3.70
CA PRO A 96 1.08 0.17 -3.68
C PRO A 96 2.47 -0.25 -4.17
N CYS A 97 2.92 -1.46 -3.84
CA CYS A 97 4.26 -1.91 -4.18
C CYS A 97 4.49 -2.06 -5.70
N VAL A 98 3.43 -2.22 -6.48
CA VAL A 98 3.50 -2.25 -7.96
C VAL A 98 3.45 -0.84 -8.55
N TYR A 99 2.62 0.04 -7.98
CA TYR A 99 2.41 1.39 -8.50
C TYR A 99 3.52 2.37 -8.08
N LEU A 100 4.10 2.23 -6.89
CA LEU A 100 5.14 3.14 -6.39
C LEU A 100 6.41 3.18 -7.26
N PRO A 101 7.01 2.04 -7.67
CA PRO A 101 8.21 2.05 -8.53
C PRO A 101 7.98 2.80 -9.83
N TYR A 102 6.81 2.61 -10.45
CA TYR A 102 6.45 3.31 -11.67
C TYR A 102 6.27 4.82 -11.44
N ARG A 103 5.64 5.22 -10.33
CA ARG A 103 5.49 6.65 -9.99
C ARG A 103 6.83 7.32 -9.72
N ILE A 104 7.74 6.65 -9.02
CA ILE A 104 9.12 7.15 -8.82
C ILE A 104 9.81 7.35 -10.19
N TRP A 105 9.64 6.39 -11.11
CA TRP A 105 10.18 6.52 -12.46
C TRP A 105 9.55 7.70 -13.24
N GLN A 106 8.24 7.92 -13.16
CA GLN A 106 7.57 9.07 -13.79
C GLN A 106 8.10 10.41 -13.25
N LEU A 107 8.28 10.52 -11.93
CA LEU A 107 8.85 11.72 -11.32
C LEU A 107 10.31 11.93 -11.74
N HIS A 108 11.10 10.86 -11.84
CA HIS A 108 12.47 10.93 -12.35
C HIS A 108 12.52 11.38 -13.81
N ARG A 109 11.55 10.96 -14.64
CA ARG A 109 11.41 11.49 -16.01
C ARG A 109 11.09 12.98 -16.00
N GLY A 110 10.19 13.43 -15.13
CA GLY A 110 9.92 14.86 -14.90
C GLY A 110 11.19 15.63 -14.52
N LEU A 111 11.98 15.08 -13.60
CA LEU A 111 13.26 15.66 -13.17
C LEU A 111 14.26 15.78 -14.33
N SER A 112 14.35 14.77 -15.20
CA SER A 112 15.27 14.80 -16.36
C SER A 112 14.88 15.80 -17.45
N ILE A 113 13.61 16.20 -17.49
CA ILE A 113 13.08 17.19 -18.44
C ILE A 113 13.09 18.60 -17.82
N ALA A 114 13.10 18.68 -16.49
CA ALA A 114 13.06 19.94 -15.77
C ALA A 114 14.35 20.75 -15.96
N GLU A 115 14.23 21.91 -16.60
CA GLU A 115 15.35 22.85 -16.75
C GLU A 115 15.46 23.83 -15.58
N ASN A 116 14.37 24.06 -14.85
CA ASN A 116 14.31 25.00 -13.74
C ASN A 116 14.64 24.33 -12.41
N SER A 117 15.53 24.95 -11.62
CA SER A 117 15.95 24.46 -10.30
C SER A 117 14.78 24.28 -9.32
N GLN A 118 13.73 25.09 -9.41
CA GLN A 118 12.53 24.95 -8.57
C GLN A 118 11.74 23.68 -8.90
N VAL A 119 11.61 23.37 -10.20
CA VAL A 119 10.94 22.16 -10.69
C VAL A 119 11.74 20.92 -10.32
N GLN A 120 13.08 20.99 -10.42
CA GLN A 120 13.96 19.92 -10.02
C GLN A 120 13.87 19.65 -8.51
N LEU A 121 13.86 20.70 -7.68
CA LEU A 121 13.69 20.58 -6.24
C LEU A 121 12.34 19.94 -5.90
N PHE A 122 11.27 20.38 -6.56
CA PHE A 122 9.93 19.82 -6.38
C PHE A 122 9.90 18.31 -6.67
N PHE A 123 10.36 17.89 -7.86
CA PHE A 123 10.41 16.46 -8.21
C PHE A 123 11.34 15.67 -7.28
N GLY A 124 12.48 16.25 -6.87
CA GLY A 124 13.40 15.62 -5.94
C GLY A 124 12.78 15.33 -4.57
N ILE A 125 12.05 16.30 -4.02
CA ILE A 125 11.32 16.13 -2.73
C ILE A 125 10.25 15.06 -2.86
N GLU A 126 9.46 15.06 -3.94
CA GLU A 126 8.44 14.03 -4.15
C GLU A 126 9.06 12.63 -4.30
N ILE A 127 10.14 12.49 -5.07
CA ILE A 127 10.86 11.22 -5.21
C ILE A 127 11.32 10.71 -3.84
N ALA A 128 11.94 11.58 -3.02
CA ALA A 128 12.40 11.22 -1.69
C ALA A 128 11.24 10.77 -0.78
N LEU A 129 10.11 11.50 -0.81
CA LEU A 129 8.90 11.15 -0.06
C LEU A 129 8.38 9.76 -0.47
N TRP A 130 8.30 9.47 -1.77
CA TRP A 130 7.81 8.18 -2.26
C TRP A 130 8.77 7.03 -1.99
N ILE A 131 10.08 7.24 -2.09
CA ILE A 131 11.08 6.24 -1.73
C ILE A 131 10.98 5.90 -0.24
N PHE A 132 10.90 6.92 0.61
CA PHE A 132 10.73 6.70 2.04
C PHE A 132 9.44 5.94 2.33
N ASN A 133 8.32 6.36 1.74
CA ASN A 133 7.04 5.68 1.88
C ASN A 133 7.10 4.22 1.38
N TYR A 134 7.77 3.97 0.26
CA TYR A 134 7.99 2.63 -0.27
C TYR A 134 8.77 1.75 0.72
N GLY A 135 9.83 2.28 1.34
CA GLY A 135 10.59 1.59 2.37
C GLY A 135 9.74 1.23 3.60
N VAL A 136 8.86 2.13 4.04
CA VAL A 136 7.91 1.85 5.13
C VAL A 136 6.95 0.73 4.71
N HIS A 137 6.38 0.77 3.50
CA HIS A 137 5.50 -0.29 2.99
C HIS A 137 6.20 -1.65 2.94
N LEU A 138 7.43 -1.70 2.39
CA LEU A 138 8.21 -2.93 2.32
C LEU A 138 8.52 -3.50 3.71
N SER A 139 8.81 -2.63 4.68
CA SER A 139 9.08 -3.05 6.06
C SER A 139 7.85 -3.65 6.75
N GLN A 140 6.64 -3.26 6.34
CA GLN A 140 5.39 -3.78 6.91
C GLN A 140 4.87 -5.04 6.20
N LEU A 141 5.34 -5.34 4.98
CA LEU A 141 4.91 -6.53 4.21
C LEU A 141 5.09 -7.85 4.99
N PRO A 142 6.24 -8.15 5.63
CA PRO A 142 6.43 -9.41 6.36
C PRO A 142 5.42 -9.58 7.50
N ARG A 143 5.10 -8.47 8.18
CA ARG A 143 4.17 -8.43 9.30
C ARG A 143 2.71 -8.59 8.85
N LEU A 144 2.36 -8.05 7.68
CA LEU A 144 1.00 -8.07 7.13
C LEU A 144 0.68 -9.34 6.36
N LEU A 145 1.66 -9.95 5.71
CA LEU A 145 1.53 -11.25 5.05
C LEU A 145 1.61 -12.43 6.02
N ALA A 146 1.79 -12.17 7.32
CA ALA A 146 1.95 -13.17 8.37
C ALA A 146 2.88 -14.30 7.89
N TRP A 147 4.07 -13.93 7.39
CA TRP A 147 5.04 -14.93 6.93
C TRP A 147 5.21 -15.92 8.09
N PRO A 148 4.84 -17.20 7.92
CA PRO A 148 4.84 -18.13 9.02
C PRO A 148 6.27 -18.19 9.53
N ASN A 149 6.48 -17.78 10.79
CA ASN A 149 7.67 -18.15 11.50
C ASN A 149 7.72 -19.68 11.41
N GLN A 150 8.76 -20.23 10.78
CA GLN A 150 9.02 -21.66 10.73
C GLN A 150 9.43 -22.20 12.12
N GLU A 151 8.77 -21.75 13.18
CA GLU A 151 9.07 -22.12 14.57
C GLU A 151 7.95 -22.98 15.17
N GLN A 152 7.44 -23.92 14.37
CA GLN A 152 6.74 -25.08 14.92
C GLN A 152 7.33 -26.35 14.30
N GLN A 153 8.51 -26.72 14.81
CA GLN A 153 8.98 -28.10 14.83
C GLN A 153 9.58 -28.40 16.20
#